data_AF-A0A2S4LNG4-F1
#
_entry.id   AF-A0A2S4LNG4-F1
#
_cell.length_a   1.000
_cell.length_b   1.000
_cell.length_c   1.000
_cell.angle_alpha   90.00
_cell.angle_beta   90.00
_cell.angle_gamma   90.00
#
_symmetry.space_group_name_H-M   'P 1'
#
loop_
_entity.id
_entity.type
_entity.pdbx_description
1 polymer ?
#
loop_
_entity_poly.entity_id
_entity_poly.type
_entity_poly.pdbx_seq_one_letter_code
_entity_poly.pdbx_strand_id
1 'polypeptide(L)'
;MVWGSSGVRPLYDDAIAHASAFTRDCVPGFDDAGGQAPAFSVFGGKIRTYSRLAEHAIENIMHHFPGLRKAWTGHAVRPGDAVPEAELGAFPGQFLRQAPFLPAETVRRLAQASGTEARALVGGSSALAGLGEAFNGGLTAAEVDCLDRAEWARTAEDVLWRRSKLVLRTTPEGAVRRAPSVAPKAEAA
;
A
#
# COMPACT_ATOMS: atom_id res chain seq x y z
N MET A 1 -25.52 -4.78 -10.15
CA MET A 1 -24.38 -4.07 -9.53
C MET A 1 -23.64 -5.09 -8.67
N VAL A 2 -22.34 -5.33 -8.90
CA VAL A 2 -21.59 -6.43 -8.25
C VAL A 2 -20.83 -5.95 -7.00
N TRP A 3 -20.48 -4.66 -6.92
CA TRP A 3 -20.03 -3.99 -5.68
C TRP A 3 -20.25 -2.47 -5.78
N GLY A 4 -20.24 -1.78 -4.63
CA GLY A 4 -20.12 -0.32 -4.54
C GLY A 4 -19.22 0.10 -3.36
N SER A 5 -18.56 1.26 -3.47
CA SER A 5 -17.76 1.84 -2.40
C SER A 5 -17.98 3.35 -2.33
N SER A 6 -17.99 3.92 -1.13
CA SER A 6 -18.09 5.35 -0.88
C SER A 6 -16.87 5.85 -0.11
N GLY A 7 -16.65 7.16 -0.14
CA GLY A 7 -15.56 7.81 0.60
C GLY A 7 -15.81 9.31 0.71
N VAL A 8 -15.27 9.91 1.77
CA VAL A 8 -15.36 11.36 2.04
C VAL A 8 -14.03 12.00 1.69
N ARG A 9 -14.07 13.21 1.13
CA ARG A 9 -12.87 13.99 0.84
C ARG A 9 -12.69 15.06 1.93
N PRO A 10 -11.56 15.08 2.65
CA PRO A 10 -11.29 16.12 3.64
C PRO A 10 -10.81 17.39 2.92
N LEU A 11 -11.74 18.20 2.42
CA LEU A 11 -11.43 19.45 1.73
C LEU A 11 -11.30 20.59 2.75
N TYR A 12 -10.49 21.60 2.41
CA TYR A 12 -10.40 22.82 3.19
C TYR A 12 -11.64 23.69 2.94
N ASP A 13 -12.22 24.26 3.99
CA ASP A 13 -13.43 25.08 3.89
C ASP A 13 -13.06 26.54 3.59
N ASP A 14 -13.16 26.92 2.32
CA ASP A 14 -12.97 28.30 1.84
C ASP A 14 -14.26 29.16 1.95
N ALA A 15 -15.29 28.72 2.68
CA ALA A 15 -16.60 29.37 2.79
C ALA A 15 -17.35 29.51 1.44
N ILE A 16 -17.05 28.64 0.47
CA ILE A 16 -17.73 28.60 -0.84
C ILE A 16 -18.97 27.70 -0.75
N ALA A 17 -20.14 28.23 -1.13
CA ALA A 17 -21.43 27.57 -0.95
C ALA A 17 -21.66 26.27 -1.76
N HIS A 18 -20.76 25.89 -2.68
CA HIS A 18 -20.94 24.74 -3.58
C HIS A 18 -19.86 23.68 -3.42
N ALA A 19 -20.28 22.45 -3.10
CA ALA A 19 -19.42 21.28 -2.93
C ALA A 19 -18.50 20.96 -4.13
N SER A 20 -18.89 21.34 -5.35
CA SER A 20 -18.10 21.13 -6.57
C SER A 20 -17.02 22.19 -6.81
N ALA A 21 -17.12 23.35 -6.14
CA ALA A 21 -16.24 24.50 -6.30
C ALA A 21 -15.09 24.54 -5.27
N PHE A 22 -15.10 23.64 -4.27
CA PHE A 22 -13.99 23.53 -3.32
C PHE A 22 -12.67 23.21 -4.05
N THR A 23 -11.64 23.95 -3.69
CA THR A 23 -10.27 23.63 -4.06
C THR A 23 -9.93 22.21 -3.60
N ARG A 24 -9.25 21.48 -4.47
CA ARG A 24 -8.74 20.13 -4.18
C ARG A 24 -7.25 20.14 -3.89
N ASP A 25 -6.66 21.33 -3.85
CA ASP A 25 -5.25 21.49 -3.58
C ASP A 25 -5.02 21.41 -2.07
N CYS A 26 -3.80 21.09 -1.68
CA CYS A 26 -3.46 20.99 -0.27
C CYS A 26 -3.22 22.38 0.29
N VAL A 27 -3.83 22.68 1.44
CA VAL A 27 -3.54 23.86 2.24
C VAL A 27 -2.75 23.39 3.47
N PRO A 28 -1.44 23.62 3.54
CA PRO A 28 -0.65 23.29 4.72
C PRO A 28 -0.87 24.35 5.80
N GLY A 29 -1.05 23.91 7.06
CA GLY A 29 -1.03 24.78 8.23
C GLY A 29 0.21 24.50 9.05
N PHE A 30 0.96 25.55 9.41
CA PHE A 30 2.15 25.42 10.26
C PHE A 30 2.01 26.33 11.48
N ASP A 31 2.14 25.74 12.65
CA ASP A 31 2.23 26.44 13.94
C ASP A 31 3.58 26.10 14.56
N ASP A 32 4.40 27.12 14.80
CA ASP A 32 5.75 26.96 15.35
C ASP A 32 5.73 26.79 16.88
N ALA A 33 4.64 27.17 17.56
CA ALA A 33 4.54 27.15 19.02
C ALA A 33 5.78 27.79 19.72
N GLY A 34 6.35 28.84 19.14
CA GLY A 34 7.55 29.51 19.65
C GLY A 34 8.84 28.68 19.55
N GLY A 35 8.92 27.74 18.62
CA GLY A 35 10.12 26.96 18.33
C GLY A 35 10.30 25.67 19.14
N GLN A 36 9.35 25.32 20.02
CA GLN A 36 9.49 24.20 20.95
C GLN A 36 8.75 22.93 20.52
N ALA A 37 7.58 23.08 19.91
CA ALA A 37 6.71 21.97 19.54
C ALA A 37 5.92 22.30 18.27
N PRO A 38 6.59 22.36 17.10
CA PRO A 38 5.93 22.73 15.86
C PRO A 38 4.86 21.69 15.47
N ALA A 39 3.71 22.18 15.01
CA ALA A 39 2.62 21.37 14.49
C ALA A 39 2.41 21.68 13.00
N PHE A 40 2.38 20.62 12.18
CA PHE A 40 2.07 20.72 10.76
C PHE A 40 0.75 19.99 10.47
N SER A 41 -0.22 20.74 9.95
CA SER A 41 -1.55 20.25 9.61
C SER A 41 -1.74 20.17 8.10
N VAL A 42 -2.38 19.10 7.63
CA VAL A 42 -2.64 18.85 6.21
C VAL A 42 -4.14 18.91 5.95
N PHE A 43 -4.58 19.86 5.14
CA PHE A 43 -5.97 19.97 4.69
C PHE A 43 -6.05 19.73 3.18
N GLY A 44 -6.89 18.79 2.73
CA GLY A 44 -6.99 18.45 1.31
C GLY A 44 -5.87 17.53 0.82
N GLY A 45 -5.44 17.77 -0.42
CA GLY A 45 -4.41 16.99 -1.09
C GLY A 45 -4.95 15.87 -1.99
N LYS A 46 -4.35 15.75 -3.18
CA LYS A 46 -4.66 14.69 -4.16
C LYS A 46 -3.64 13.58 -3.99
N ILE A 47 -4.06 12.32 -4.22
CA ILE A 47 -3.13 11.19 -4.25
C ILE A 47 -1.97 11.40 -5.25
N ARG A 48 -2.20 12.14 -6.35
CA ARG A 48 -1.14 12.45 -7.34
C ARG A 48 -0.09 13.43 -6.84
N THR A 49 -0.37 14.23 -5.81
CA THR A 49 0.52 15.29 -5.32
C THR A 49 1.20 14.94 -3.99
N TYR A 50 0.97 13.73 -3.47
CA TYR A 50 1.37 13.37 -2.11
C TYR A 50 2.89 13.46 -1.87
N SER A 51 3.72 13.04 -2.84
CA SER A 51 5.19 13.05 -2.68
C SER A 51 5.72 14.48 -2.54
N ARG A 52 5.24 15.38 -3.42
CA ARG A 52 5.61 16.80 -3.38
C ARG A 52 5.08 17.49 -2.13
N LEU A 53 3.89 17.11 -1.67
CA LEU A 53 3.34 17.61 -0.40
C LEU A 53 4.19 17.18 0.80
N ALA A 54 4.65 15.93 0.83
CA ALA A 54 5.52 15.44 1.90
C ALA A 54 6.87 16.18 1.90
N GLU A 55 7.48 16.40 0.74
CA GLU A 55 8.72 17.20 0.63
C GLU A 55 8.51 18.63 1.14
N HIS A 56 7.41 19.27 0.74
CA HIS A 56 7.06 20.60 1.22
C HIS A 56 6.83 20.65 2.74
N ALA A 57 6.17 19.63 3.32
CA ALA A 57 5.99 19.54 4.76
C ALA A 57 7.34 19.44 5.49
N ILE A 58 8.25 18.61 4.98
CA ILE A 58 9.61 18.47 5.51
C ILE A 58 10.37 19.80 5.42
N GLU A 59 10.28 20.50 4.29
CA GLU A 59 10.92 21.81 4.09
C GLU A 59 10.52 22.84 5.15
N ASN A 60 9.23 22.89 5.51
CA ASN A 60 8.72 23.82 6.53
C ASN A 60 9.24 23.52 7.94
N ILE A 61 9.49 22.25 8.26
CA ILE A 61 9.95 21.85 9.60
C ILE A 61 11.48 21.77 9.72
N MET A 62 12.24 21.87 8.63
CA MET A 62 13.69 21.63 8.62
C MET A 62 14.45 22.46 9.66
N HIS A 63 14.04 23.71 9.90
CA HIS A 63 14.71 24.61 10.84
C HIS A 63 14.68 24.10 12.29
N HIS A 64 13.71 23.23 12.64
CA HIS A 64 13.59 22.61 13.96
C HIS A 64 14.43 21.35 14.14
N PHE A 65 14.96 20.79 13.05
CA PHE A 65 15.70 19.52 13.07
C PHE A 65 17.11 19.70 12.47
N PRO A 66 18.10 20.11 13.29
CA PRO A 66 19.48 20.24 12.83
C PRO A 66 19.99 18.93 12.22
N GLY A 67 20.49 18.99 10.98
CA GLY A 67 21.00 17.82 10.26
C GLY A 67 19.98 17.10 9.35
N LEU A 68 18.73 17.59 9.28
CA LEU A 68 17.78 17.09 8.29
C LEU A 68 18.29 17.37 6.87
N ARG A 69 18.18 16.35 6.01
CA ARG A 69 18.64 16.43 4.61
C ARG A 69 17.55 17.05 3.74
N LYS A 70 17.98 17.60 2.59
CA LYS A 70 17.07 18.11 1.55
C LYS A 70 16.22 16.99 0.96
N ALA A 71 15.16 17.40 0.26
CA ALA A 71 14.26 16.52 -0.48
C ALA A 71 15.02 15.54 -1.40
N TRP A 72 14.55 14.28 -1.42
CA TRP A 72 15.17 13.19 -2.18
C TRP A 72 14.14 12.23 -2.82
N THR A 73 12.86 12.34 -2.46
CA THR A 73 11.86 11.33 -2.83
C THR A 73 11.48 11.36 -4.30
N GLY A 74 11.68 12.49 -4.98
CA GLY A 74 11.48 12.62 -6.43
C GLY A 74 12.34 11.68 -7.29
N HIS A 75 13.43 11.13 -6.75
CA HIS A 75 14.31 10.17 -7.45
C HIS A 75 14.38 8.81 -6.76
N ALA A 76 13.59 8.60 -5.71
CA ALA A 76 13.59 7.37 -4.94
C ALA A 76 12.87 6.25 -5.70
N VAL A 77 13.50 5.08 -5.77
CA VAL A 77 12.83 3.85 -6.17
C VAL A 77 12.03 3.34 -4.98
N ARG A 78 10.74 3.07 -5.18
CA ARG A 78 9.85 2.57 -4.12
C ARG A 78 10.02 1.06 -3.97
N PRO A 79 9.72 0.50 -2.78
CA PRO A 79 9.63 -0.95 -2.62
C PRO A 79 8.71 -1.57 -3.68
N GLY A 80 9.15 -2.65 -4.31
CA GLY A 80 8.44 -3.28 -5.43
C GLY A 80 8.78 -2.72 -6.81
N ASP A 81 9.24 -1.47 -6.92
CA ASP A 81 9.48 -0.78 -8.20
C ASP A 81 10.94 -0.88 -8.69
N ALA A 82 11.69 -1.89 -8.24
CA ALA A 82 13.11 -2.05 -8.59
C ALA A 82 13.39 -2.44 -10.06
N VAL A 83 12.35 -2.59 -10.88
CA VAL A 83 12.48 -2.87 -12.32
C VAL A 83 12.38 -1.55 -13.10
N PRO A 84 13.29 -1.28 -14.05
CA PRO A 84 13.19 -0.11 -14.92
C PRO A 84 11.86 -0.05 -15.68
N GLU A 85 11.34 1.14 -15.92
CA GLU A 85 10.05 1.34 -16.60
C GLU A 85 9.95 0.58 -17.94
N ALA A 86 11.04 0.58 -18.72
CA ALA A 86 11.15 -0.13 -19.98
C ALA A 86 10.95 -1.66 -19.87
N GLU A 87 11.19 -2.23 -18.69
CA GLU A 87 11.11 -3.67 -18.42
C GLU A 87 9.83 -4.08 -17.70
N LEU A 88 9.01 -3.13 -17.23
CA LEU A 88 7.78 -3.41 -16.48
C LEU A 88 6.82 -4.31 -17.27
N GLY A 89 6.68 -4.09 -18.58
CA GLY A 89 5.83 -4.91 -19.44
C GLY A 89 6.29 -6.36 -19.55
N ALA A 90 7.60 -6.62 -19.41
CA ALA A 90 8.19 -7.95 -19.52
C ALA A 90 8.23 -8.69 -18.18
N PHE A 91 8.16 -7.97 -17.05
CA PHE A 91 8.33 -8.53 -15.71
C PHE A 91 7.39 -9.71 -15.40
N PRO A 92 6.06 -9.65 -15.66
CA PRO A 92 5.19 -10.78 -15.40
C PRO A 92 5.60 -12.05 -16.17
N GLY A 93 6.10 -11.90 -17.39
CA GLY A 93 6.59 -13.02 -18.19
C GLY A 93 7.90 -13.60 -17.66
N GLN A 94 8.80 -12.75 -17.15
CA GLN A 94 10.02 -13.20 -16.48
C GLN A 94 9.68 -13.96 -15.19
N PHE A 95 8.75 -13.42 -14.38
CA PHE A 95 8.31 -14.04 -13.14
C PHE A 95 7.62 -15.38 -13.38
N LEU A 96 6.81 -15.50 -14.44
CA LEU A 96 6.20 -16.78 -14.83
C LEU A 96 7.24 -17.87 -15.13
N ARG A 97 8.35 -17.51 -15.78
CA ARG A 97 9.43 -18.48 -16.07
C ARG A 97 10.18 -18.92 -14.81
N GLN A 98 10.21 -18.08 -13.78
CA GLN A 98 10.83 -18.39 -12.49
C GLN A 98 9.90 -19.24 -11.60
N ALA A 99 8.58 -19.07 -11.75
CA ALA A 99 7.56 -19.78 -11.00
C ALA A 99 6.54 -20.48 -11.93
N PRO A 100 6.96 -21.42 -12.79
CA PRO A 100 6.08 -22.04 -13.79
C PRO A 100 4.99 -22.92 -13.17
N PHE A 101 5.14 -23.29 -11.89
CA PHE A 101 4.14 -24.03 -11.13
C PHE A 101 2.96 -23.15 -10.66
N LEU A 102 3.08 -21.82 -10.76
CA LEU A 102 1.97 -20.91 -10.44
C LEU A 102 1.06 -20.73 -11.66
N PRO A 103 -0.27 -20.67 -11.44
CA PRO A 103 -1.19 -20.24 -12.50
C PRO A 103 -0.79 -18.87 -13.04
N ALA A 104 -0.82 -18.71 -14.37
CA ALA A 104 -0.41 -17.47 -15.03
C ALA A 104 -1.20 -16.24 -14.54
N GLU A 105 -2.46 -16.42 -14.14
CA GLU A 105 -3.27 -15.36 -13.54
C GLU A 105 -2.72 -14.91 -12.17
N THR A 106 -2.33 -15.86 -11.31
CA THR A 106 -1.72 -15.58 -10.01
C THR A 106 -0.40 -14.83 -10.17
N VAL A 107 0.44 -15.26 -11.12
CA VAL A 107 1.71 -14.58 -11.43
C VAL A 107 1.48 -13.13 -11.85
N ARG A 108 0.54 -12.88 -12.78
CA ARG A 108 0.20 -11.51 -13.22
C ARG A 108 -0.31 -10.67 -12.06
N ARG A 109 -1.20 -11.23 -11.22
CA ARG A 109 -1.76 -10.54 -10.05
C ARG A 109 -0.66 -10.14 -9.07
N LEU A 110 0.19 -11.08 -8.67
CA LEU A 110 1.29 -10.82 -7.73
C LEU A 110 2.29 -9.82 -8.31
N ALA A 111 2.62 -9.94 -9.60
CA ALA A 111 3.50 -8.99 -10.27
C ALA A 111 2.94 -7.56 -10.30
N GLN A 112 1.62 -7.40 -10.46
CA GLN A 112 0.96 -6.09 -10.44
C GLN A 112 0.82 -5.50 -9.03
N ALA A 113 0.61 -6.35 -8.02
CA ALA A 113 0.36 -5.92 -6.65
C ALA A 113 1.65 -5.63 -5.87
N SER A 114 2.65 -6.51 -6.01
CA SER A 114 3.87 -6.50 -5.20
C SER A 114 5.12 -6.20 -6.02
N GLY A 115 5.00 -6.04 -7.34
CA GLY A 115 6.15 -5.77 -8.22
C GLY A 115 7.26 -6.82 -8.05
N THR A 116 8.49 -6.34 -7.93
CA THR A 116 9.69 -7.18 -7.72
C THR A 116 9.67 -8.01 -6.45
N GLU A 117 8.98 -7.56 -5.40
CA GLU A 117 8.85 -8.29 -4.13
C GLU A 117 8.02 -9.58 -4.27
N ALA A 118 7.25 -9.72 -5.35
CA ALA A 118 6.51 -10.95 -5.66
C ALA A 118 7.43 -12.18 -5.74
N ARG A 119 8.71 -11.99 -6.09
CA ARG A 119 9.70 -13.08 -6.11
C ARG A 119 9.99 -13.61 -4.71
N ALA A 120 10.07 -12.73 -3.71
CA ALA A 120 10.35 -13.11 -2.33
C ALA A 120 9.22 -13.98 -1.74
N LEU A 121 7.98 -13.73 -2.16
CA LEU A 121 6.81 -14.53 -1.77
C LEU A 121 6.92 -15.98 -2.24
N VAL A 122 7.43 -16.21 -3.45
CA VAL A 122 7.63 -17.56 -4.00
C VAL A 122 8.86 -18.23 -3.40
N GLY A 123 9.90 -17.44 -3.10
CA GLY A 123 11.11 -17.90 -2.45
C GLY A 123 11.79 -19.03 -3.23
N GLY A 124 12.16 -20.11 -2.52
CA GLY A 124 12.73 -21.33 -3.11
C GLY A 124 11.71 -22.40 -3.47
N SER A 125 10.41 -22.10 -3.42
CA SER A 125 9.37 -23.08 -3.73
C SER A 125 9.39 -23.44 -5.22
N SER A 126 9.21 -24.72 -5.55
CA SER A 126 9.13 -25.22 -6.93
C SER A 126 7.74 -25.81 -7.26
N ALA A 127 6.82 -25.79 -6.31
CA ALA A 127 5.46 -26.30 -6.44
C ALA A 127 4.48 -25.50 -5.58
N LEU A 128 3.19 -25.52 -5.96
CA LEU A 128 2.12 -24.83 -5.22
C LEU A 128 2.05 -25.26 -3.75
N ALA A 129 2.31 -26.54 -3.46
CA ALA A 129 2.30 -27.05 -2.10
C ALA A 129 3.36 -26.39 -1.19
N GLY A 130 4.45 -25.88 -1.77
CA GLY A 130 5.48 -25.14 -1.04
C GLY A 130 5.02 -23.76 -0.55
N LEU A 131 3.91 -23.24 -1.08
CA LEU A 131 3.32 -21.96 -0.66
C LEU A 131 2.28 -22.12 0.47
N GLY A 132 2.11 -23.36 0.96
CA GLY A 132 1.18 -23.71 2.03
C GLY A 132 -0.26 -23.86 1.54
N GLU A 133 -1.21 -23.61 2.44
CA GLU A 133 -2.65 -23.74 2.14
C GLU A 133 -3.04 -22.83 0.97
N ALA A 134 -3.75 -23.40 0.00
CA ALA A 134 -4.35 -22.65 -1.09
C ALA A 134 -5.74 -22.19 -0.67
N PHE A 135 -5.95 -20.89 -0.77
CA PHE A 135 -7.23 -20.27 -0.61
C PHE A 135 -7.76 -19.79 -1.97
N ASN A 136 -9.09 -19.82 -2.14
CA ASN A 136 -9.77 -19.45 -3.39
C ASN A 136 -9.20 -18.16 -4.02
N GLY A 137 -9.26 -18.07 -5.36
CA GLY A 137 -8.74 -16.89 -6.08
C GLY A 137 -7.20 -16.85 -6.19
N GLY A 138 -6.50 -17.95 -5.90
CA GLY A 138 -5.05 -18.05 -6.06
C GLY A 138 -4.26 -17.39 -4.92
N LEU A 139 -4.86 -17.26 -3.74
CA LEU A 139 -4.25 -16.75 -2.52
C LEU A 139 -3.63 -17.91 -1.75
N THR A 140 -2.46 -17.72 -1.17
CA THR A 140 -1.73 -18.80 -0.45
C THR A 140 -1.39 -18.40 0.97
N ALA A 141 -1.11 -19.36 1.85
CA ALA A 141 -0.63 -19.08 3.20
C ALA A 141 0.65 -18.23 3.19
N ALA A 142 1.59 -18.54 2.29
CA ALA A 142 2.81 -17.75 2.12
C ALA A 142 2.54 -16.28 1.78
N GLU A 143 1.54 -16.01 0.92
CA GLU A 143 1.13 -14.63 0.61
C GLU A 143 0.52 -13.93 1.82
N VAL A 144 -0.35 -14.60 2.58
CA VAL A 144 -0.96 -14.02 3.80
C VAL A 144 0.10 -13.68 4.82
N ASP A 145 1.04 -14.58 5.05
CA ASP A 145 2.14 -14.37 5.99
C ASP A 145 3.06 -13.22 5.54
N CYS A 146 3.28 -13.09 4.22
CA CYS A 146 4.00 -11.95 3.67
C CYS A 146 3.25 -10.64 3.96
N LEU A 147 1.94 -10.60 3.71
CA LEU A 147 1.12 -9.42 3.92
C LEU A 147 1.03 -9.03 5.40
N ASP A 148 0.95 -9.97 6.35
CA ASP A 148 0.99 -9.65 7.79
C ASP A 148 2.38 -9.11 8.20
N ARG A 149 3.45 -9.80 7.80
CA ARG A 149 4.82 -9.44 8.24
C ARG A 149 5.35 -8.15 7.61
N ALA A 150 5.09 -7.93 6.32
CA ALA A 150 5.71 -6.85 5.55
C ALA A 150 4.74 -5.73 5.17
N GLU A 151 3.42 -5.98 5.17
CA GLU A 151 2.41 -5.01 4.76
C GLU A 151 1.37 -4.69 5.85
N TRP A 152 1.61 -5.15 7.09
CA TRP A 152 0.75 -4.91 8.26
C TRP A 152 -0.71 -5.32 8.04
N ALA A 153 -0.97 -6.38 7.28
CA ALA A 153 -2.33 -6.91 7.11
C ALA A 153 -2.77 -7.67 8.38
N ARG A 154 -3.57 -7.02 9.23
CA ARG A 154 -3.98 -7.56 10.54
C ARG A 154 -5.32 -8.28 10.50
N THR A 155 -6.09 -8.06 9.43
CA THR A 155 -7.43 -8.62 9.25
C THR A 155 -7.58 -9.22 7.87
N ALA A 156 -8.58 -10.09 7.66
CA ALA A 156 -8.94 -10.51 6.31
C ALA A 156 -9.40 -9.35 5.43
N GLU A 157 -9.97 -8.29 6.01
CA GLU A 157 -10.32 -7.10 5.23
C GLU A 157 -9.06 -6.45 4.65
N ASP A 158 -7.99 -6.32 5.44
CA ASP A 158 -6.72 -5.78 4.95
C ASP A 158 -6.19 -6.61 3.77
N VAL A 159 -6.17 -7.95 3.94
CA VAL A 159 -5.72 -8.87 2.89
C VAL A 159 -6.59 -8.77 1.65
N LEU A 160 -7.91 -8.93 1.78
CA LEU A 160 -8.83 -9.12 0.64
C LEU A 160 -9.26 -7.81 -0.02
N TRP A 161 -9.45 -6.74 0.76
CA TRP A 161 -9.95 -5.46 0.26
C TRP A 161 -8.87 -4.42 0.04
N ARG A 162 -7.80 -4.39 0.85
CA ARG A 162 -6.78 -3.33 0.74
C ARG A 162 -5.59 -3.79 -0.10
N ARG A 163 -4.98 -4.92 0.25
CA ARG A 163 -3.72 -5.39 -0.33
C ARG A 163 -3.87 -6.17 -1.64
N SER A 164 -4.80 -7.13 -1.70
CA SER A 164 -4.89 -8.05 -2.85
C SER A 164 -6.07 -7.80 -3.79
N LYS A 165 -7.13 -7.11 -3.33
CA LYS A 165 -8.42 -6.96 -4.04
C LYS A 165 -9.09 -8.30 -4.42
N LEU A 166 -8.70 -9.40 -3.79
CA LEU A 166 -9.19 -10.73 -4.10
C LEU A 166 -10.64 -10.98 -3.68
N VAL A 167 -11.24 -10.10 -2.89
CA VAL A 167 -12.68 -10.17 -2.59
C VAL A 167 -13.56 -10.23 -3.85
N LEU A 168 -13.07 -9.66 -4.96
CA LEU A 168 -13.76 -9.69 -6.26
C LEU A 168 -13.67 -11.06 -6.97
N ARG A 169 -12.84 -11.98 -6.44
CA ARG A 169 -12.52 -13.29 -7.03
C ARG A 169 -12.72 -14.45 -6.06
N THR A 170 -12.95 -14.19 -4.78
CA THR A 170 -13.21 -15.20 -3.75
C THR A 170 -14.70 -15.36 -3.47
N THR A 171 -15.15 -16.60 -3.22
CA THR A 171 -16.49 -16.87 -2.68
C THR A 171 -16.59 -16.46 -1.21
N PRO A 172 -17.81 -16.22 -0.68
CA PRO A 172 -18.02 -15.89 0.73
C PRO A 172 -17.39 -16.90 1.69
N GLU A 173 -17.40 -18.21 1.39
CA GLU A 173 -16.79 -19.21 2.28
C GLU A 173 -15.26 -19.07 2.40
N GLY A 174 -14.60 -18.63 1.32
CA GLY A 174 -13.16 -18.38 1.32
C GLY A 174 -12.77 -17.09 2.06
N ALA A 175 -13.69 -16.13 2.17
CA ALA A 175 -13.48 -14.86 2.88
C ALA A 175 -13.67 -14.99 4.41
N VAL A 176 -14.55 -15.91 4.85
CA VAL A 176 -14.93 -16.08 6.26
C VAL A 176 -13.91 -16.88 7.08
N ARG A 177 -13.08 -17.74 6.45
CA ARG A 177 -12.12 -18.60 7.18
C ARG A 177 -10.88 -17.86 7.71
N ARG A 178 -10.91 -16.52 7.82
CA ARG A 178 -9.74 -15.72 8.19
C ARG A 178 -10.09 -14.55 9.10
N ALA A 179 -10.02 -14.77 10.40
CA ALA A 179 -9.19 -13.86 11.18
C ALA A 179 -7.79 -14.50 11.17
N PRO A 180 -6.70 -13.79 10.85
CA PRO A 180 -5.42 -14.28 11.31
C PRO A 180 -5.55 -14.55 12.81
N SER A 181 -5.03 -15.69 13.28
CA SER A 181 -4.82 -15.92 14.71
C SER A 181 -3.77 -14.92 15.18
N VAL A 182 -4.15 -13.66 15.31
CA VAL A 182 -3.39 -12.67 16.06
C VAL A 182 -3.69 -13.02 17.50
N ALA A 183 -2.89 -13.93 18.07
CA ALA A 183 -2.71 -13.91 19.50
C ALA A 183 -2.38 -12.45 19.88
N PRO A 184 -3.05 -11.87 20.89
CA PRO A 184 -2.74 -10.52 21.32
C PRO A 184 -1.24 -10.49 21.62
N LYS A 185 -0.50 -9.67 20.87
CA LYS A 185 0.89 -9.39 21.19
C LYS A 185 0.81 -8.69 22.54
N ALA A 186 1.26 -9.39 23.59
CA ALA A 186 1.17 -8.93 24.97
C ALA A 186 1.54 -7.45 25.05
N GLU A 187 0.68 -6.68 25.72
CA GLU A 187 0.97 -5.29 26.08
C GLU A 187 2.38 -5.25 26.70
N ALA A 188 3.29 -4.57 26.01
CA ALA A 188 4.55 -4.19 26.62
C ALA A 188 4.22 -3.08 27.63
N ALA A 189 4.27 -3.46 28.90
CA ALA A 189 4.24 -2.57 30.06
C ALA A 189 5.46 -1.64 30.08
#